data_AF-A0A965CQM8-F1
#
_entry.id   AF-A0A965CQM8-F1
#
_cell.length_a   1.000
_cell.length_b   1.000
_cell.length_c   1.000
_cell.angle_alpha   90.00
_cell.angle_beta   90.00
_cell.angle_gamma   90.00
#
_symmetry.space_group_name_H-M   'P 1'
#
loop_
_entity.id
_entity.type
_entity.pdbx_description
1 polymer ?
#
loop_
_entity_poly.entity_id
_entity_poly.type
_entity_poly.pdbx_seq_one_letter_code
_entity_poly.pdbx_strand_id
1 'polypeptide(L)'
;MTLHVLEKLAATNPDCEIWFDSSPLVYASWKRHVLSNAPAEKRSAWDQQLTRFFDRADVEKTGAMGFRGVTTNPPLLLQAIQDDPDFWMQEIRRIALEKPKASVEEIYWDIYLDVVRRGAAMIRPVWEKSHGKYGLVSGQVDPRYVADYD
;
A
#
# COMPACT_ATOMS: atom_id res chain seq x y z
N MET A 1 17.17 -21.47 0.06
CA MET A 1 16.77 -20.50 -0.97
C MET A 1 17.81 -19.39 -1.04
N THR A 2 18.14 -18.91 -2.25
CA THR A 2 19.05 -17.76 -2.42
C THR A 2 18.27 -16.47 -2.21
N LEU A 3 18.72 -15.62 -1.28
CA LEU A 3 18.11 -14.31 -1.02
C LEU A 3 18.19 -13.40 -2.25
N HIS A 4 17.14 -12.64 -2.53
CA HIS A 4 17.16 -11.56 -3.52
C HIS A 4 18.06 -10.40 -3.04
N VAL A 5 18.52 -9.52 -3.94
CA VAL A 5 19.43 -8.41 -3.60
C VAL A 5 18.88 -7.50 -2.50
N LEU A 6 17.57 -7.23 -2.49
CA LEU A 6 16.91 -6.45 -1.44
C LEU A 6 16.88 -7.20 -0.09
N GLU A 7 16.62 -8.51 -0.10
CA GLU A 7 16.67 -9.34 1.12
C GLU A 7 18.11 -9.44 1.66
N LYS A 8 19.10 -9.54 0.77
CA LYS A 8 20.53 -9.49 1.13
C LYS A 8 20.90 -8.14 1.74
N LEU A 9 20.41 -7.04 1.16
CA LEU A 9 20.61 -5.69 1.70
C LEU A 9 20.01 -5.57 3.11
N ALA A 10 18.78 -6.02 3.32
CA ALA A 10 18.17 -6.03 4.64
C ALA A 10 18.95 -6.91 5.64
N ALA A 11 19.58 -7.99 5.19
CA ALA A 11 20.38 -8.87 6.05
C ALA A 11 21.72 -8.25 6.51
N THR A 12 22.20 -7.17 5.89
CA THR A 12 23.47 -6.54 6.32
C THR A 12 23.32 -5.71 7.59
N ASN A 13 22.10 -5.26 7.90
CA ASN A 13 21.79 -4.49 9.09
C ASN A 13 20.36 -4.84 9.58
N PRO A 14 20.18 -5.39 10.80
CA PRO A 14 18.87 -5.77 11.32
C PRO A 14 17.88 -4.60 11.48
N ASP A 15 18.37 -3.36 11.50
CA ASP A 15 17.55 -2.14 11.54
C ASP A 15 17.25 -1.56 10.15
N CYS A 16 17.75 -2.17 9.08
CA CYS A 16 17.41 -1.76 7.72
C CYS A 16 15.94 -2.10 7.40
N GLU A 17 15.22 -1.10 6.91
CA GLU A 17 13.82 -1.23 6.52
C GLU A 17 13.65 -1.01 5.02
N ILE A 18 12.88 -1.89 4.39
CA ILE A 18 12.47 -1.75 3.00
C ILE A 18 11.00 -1.41 2.99
N TRP A 19 10.67 -0.30 2.33
CA TRP A 19 9.31 0.22 2.26
C TRP A 19 8.78 0.09 0.84
N PHE A 20 7.49 -0.24 0.72
CA PHE A 20 6.80 -0.25 -0.57
C PHE A 20 6.25 1.15 -0.87
N ASP A 21 6.67 1.73 -2.00
CA ASP A 21 6.26 3.08 -2.39
C ASP A 21 4.96 3.09 -3.20
N SER A 22 3.90 2.55 -2.60
CA SER A 22 2.52 2.67 -3.09
C SER A 22 1.54 2.15 -2.03
N SER A 23 0.24 2.31 -2.30
CA SER A 23 -0.81 1.68 -1.49
C SER A 23 -0.75 0.14 -1.62
N PRO A 24 -0.87 -0.64 -0.53
CA PRO A 24 -0.91 -2.10 -0.63
C PRO A 24 -2.13 -2.60 -1.41
N LEU A 25 -3.15 -1.75 -1.62
CA LEU A 25 -4.32 -2.05 -2.45
C LEU A 25 -3.94 -2.39 -3.90
N VAL A 26 -2.93 -1.72 -4.47
CA VAL A 26 -2.49 -1.97 -5.85
C VAL A 26 -1.50 -3.12 -5.97
N TYR A 27 -1.04 -3.70 -4.86
CA TYR A 27 0.06 -4.65 -4.90
C TYR A 27 -0.28 -5.88 -5.74
N ALA A 28 -1.50 -6.39 -5.62
CA ALA A 28 -1.93 -7.59 -6.32
C ALA A 28 -1.98 -7.39 -7.85
N SER A 29 -2.53 -6.28 -8.32
CA SER A 29 -2.57 -5.96 -9.76
C SER A 29 -1.18 -5.64 -10.30
N TRP A 30 -0.40 -4.84 -9.57
CA TRP A 30 0.98 -4.52 -9.90
C TRP A 30 1.83 -5.79 -10.01
N LYS A 31 1.74 -6.71 -9.03
CA LYS A 31 2.44 -8.01 -9.06
C LYS A 31 2.06 -8.81 -10.30
N ARG A 32 0.77 -8.90 -10.64
CA ARG A 32 0.31 -9.59 -11.87
C ARG A 32 0.92 -8.96 -13.13
N HIS A 33 0.93 -7.64 -13.22
CA HIS A 33 1.52 -6.91 -14.35
C HIS A 33 3.03 -7.12 -14.46
N VAL A 34 3.76 -7.10 -13.34
CA VAL A 34 5.21 -7.40 -13.33
C VAL A 34 5.47 -8.83 -13.83
N LEU A 35 4.67 -9.80 -13.39
CA LEU A 35 4.83 -11.21 -13.78
C LEU A 35 4.41 -11.51 -15.22
N SER A 36 3.44 -10.77 -15.79
CA SER A 36 3.07 -10.91 -17.20
C SER A 36 4.20 -10.45 -18.13
N ASN A 37 5.00 -9.48 -17.69
CA ASN A 37 6.15 -8.96 -18.43
C ASN A 37 7.48 -9.65 -18.06
N ALA A 38 7.47 -10.61 -17.15
CA ALA A 38 8.68 -11.33 -16.73
C ALA A 38 9.16 -12.31 -17.82
N PRO A 39 10.48 -12.45 -18.03
CA PRO A 39 11.05 -13.54 -18.81
C PRO A 39 10.56 -14.89 -18.28
N ALA A 40 10.22 -15.82 -19.18
CA ALA A 40 9.56 -17.07 -18.82
C ALA A 40 10.36 -17.88 -17.80
N GLU A 41 11.68 -17.91 -17.95
CA GLU A 41 12.63 -18.59 -17.07
C GLU A 41 12.79 -17.94 -15.69
N LYS A 42 12.42 -16.66 -15.54
CA LYS A 42 12.50 -15.91 -14.27
C LYS A 42 11.16 -15.78 -13.56
N ARG A 43 10.04 -15.98 -14.26
CA ARG A 43 8.68 -15.73 -13.73
C ARG A 43 8.42 -16.41 -12.39
N SER A 44 8.76 -17.69 -12.24
CA SER A 44 8.56 -18.44 -10.99
C SER A 44 9.39 -17.85 -9.83
N ALA A 45 10.65 -17.50 -10.11
CA ALA A 45 11.53 -16.91 -9.10
C ALA A 45 11.04 -15.50 -8.67
N TRP A 46 10.55 -14.70 -9.61
CA TRP A 46 9.97 -13.38 -9.34
C TRP A 46 8.68 -13.49 -8.55
N ASP A 47 7.80 -14.43 -8.90
CA ASP A 47 6.54 -14.63 -8.18
C ASP A 47 6.81 -14.97 -6.70
N GLN A 48 7.68 -15.95 -6.45
CA GLN A 48 8.08 -16.32 -5.10
C GLN A 48 8.67 -15.12 -4.33
N GLN A 49 9.48 -14.30 -4.99
CA GLN A 49 10.08 -13.12 -4.36
C GLN A 49 9.02 -12.06 -4.02
N LEU A 50 8.14 -11.73 -4.96
CA LEU A 50 7.09 -10.73 -4.75
C LEU A 50 6.12 -11.21 -3.65
N THR A 51 5.76 -12.49 -3.61
CA THR A 51 4.99 -13.07 -2.49
C THR A 51 5.67 -12.85 -1.14
N ARG A 52 7.00 -13.07 -1.04
CA ARG A 52 7.72 -12.84 0.22
C ARG A 52 7.74 -11.37 0.64
N PHE A 53 7.74 -10.44 -0.32
CA PHE A 53 7.64 -9.03 0.00
C PHE A 53 6.27 -8.65 0.55
N PHE A 54 5.21 -9.10 -0.12
CA PHE A 54 3.85 -8.93 0.37
C PHE A 54 2.92 -9.98 -0.24
N ASP A 55 2.22 -10.69 0.65
CA ASP A 55 1.04 -11.47 0.34
C ASP A 55 0.03 -11.24 1.46
N ARG A 56 -1.21 -10.90 1.09
CA ARG A 56 -2.24 -10.52 2.07
C ARG A 56 -2.61 -11.68 2.98
N ALA A 57 -2.72 -12.89 2.44
CA ALA A 57 -3.09 -14.06 3.25
C ALA A 57 -1.97 -14.42 4.23
N ASP A 58 -0.71 -14.30 3.80
CA ASP A 58 0.44 -14.51 4.68
C ASP A 58 0.52 -13.44 5.77
N VAL A 59 0.26 -12.16 5.44
CA VAL A 59 0.20 -11.08 6.43
C VAL A 59 -0.90 -11.33 7.45
N GLU A 60 -2.12 -11.66 7.01
CA GLU A 60 -3.24 -11.96 7.90
C GLU A 60 -2.95 -13.16 8.82
N LYS A 61 -2.27 -14.19 8.30
CA LYS A 61 -1.95 -15.40 9.06
C LYS A 61 -0.78 -15.24 10.02
N THR A 62 0.26 -14.51 9.61
CA THR A 62 1.56 -14.53 10.31
C THR A 62 1.92 -13.20 10.97
N GLY A 63 1.30 -12.09 10.53
CA GLY A 63 1.71 -10.74 10.92
C GLY A 63 3.11 -10.38 10.41
N ALA A 64 3.57 -11.00 9.32
CA ALA A 64 4.88 -10.72 8.73
C ALA A 64 4.77 -10.46 7.23
N MET A 65 5.63 -9.59 6.73
CA MET A 65 5.86 -9.35 5.31
C MET A 65 7.32 -8.92 5.11
N GLY A 66 7.83 -9.02 3.88
CA GLY A 66 9.21 -8.62 3.59
C GLY A 66 9.43 -7.11 3.65
N PHE A 67 8.40 -6.32 3.31
CA PHE A 67 8.40 -4.89 3.59
C PHE A 67 8.19 -4.59 5.08
N ARG A 68 8.64 -3.42 5.55
CA ARG A 68 8.45 -2.95 6.93
C ARG A 68 7.34 -1.93 7.07
N GLY A 69 6.96 -1.29 5.98
CA GLY A 69 5.88 -0.32 5.89
C GLY A 69 5.62 0.06 4.45
N VAL A 70 4.71 1.00 4.26
CA VAL A 70 4.39 1.55 2.94
C VAL A 70 4.36 3.08 2.99
N THR A 71 4.74 3.71 1.89
CA THR A 71 4.61 5.15 1.69
C THR A 71 3.55 5.43 0.64
N THR A 72 2.76 6.48 0.87
CA THR A 72 1.76 6.97 -0.07
C THR A 72 1.83 8.49 -0.19
N ASN A 73 1.24 9.00 -1.26
CA ASN A 73 1.06 10.42 -1.54
C ASN A 73 -0.18 10.57 -2.45
N PRO A 74 -0.68 11.79 -2.71
CA PRO A 74 -1.86 11.97 -3.54
C PRO A 74 -1.80 11.30 -4.93
N PRO A 75 -0.70 11.40 -5.70
CA PRO A 75 -0.58 10.65 -6.96
C PRO A 75 -0.66 9.12 -6.81
N LEU A 76 -0.02 8.54 -5.78
CA LEU A 76 -0.04 7.09 -5.54
C LEU A 76 -1.44 6.60 -5.12
N LEU A 77 -2.21 7.42 -4.40
CA LEU A 77 -3.59 7.06 -4.07
C LEU A 77 -4.51 7.18 -5.29
N LEU A 78 -4.27 8.15 -6.17
CA LEU A 78 -4.97 8.19 -7.47
C LEU A 78 -4.73 6.91 -8.27
N GLN A 79 -3.51 6.36 -8.27
CA GLN A 79 -3.25 5.06 -8.90
C GLN A 79 -4.08 3.94 -8.27
N ALA A 80 -4.24 3.92 -6.94
CA ALA A 80 -5.10 2.96 -6.25
C ALA A 80 -6.58 3.10 -6.61
N ILE A 81 -7.04 4.32 -6.89
CA ILE A 81 -8.40 4.57 -7.38
C ILE A 81 -8.56 4.06 -8.82
N GLN A 82 -7.58 4.35 -9.67
CA GLN A 82 -7.59 3.95 -11.08
C GLN A 82 -7.42 2.44 -11.29
N ASP A 83 -6.86 1.72 -10.32
CA ASP A 83 -6.71 0.26 -10.37
C ASP A 83 -8.05 -0.49 -10.25
N ASP A 84 -9.04 0.11 -9.58
CA ASP A 84 -10.40 -0.43 -9.44
C ASP A 84 -11.46 0.69 -9.58
N PRO A 85 -11.62 1.25 -10.80
CA PRO A 85 -12.44 2.44 -11.01
C PRO A 85 -13.92 2.19 -10.69
N ASP A 86 -14.43 0.97 -10.93
CA ASP A 86 -15.83 0.64 -10.68
C ASP A 86 -16.14 0.64 -9.18
N PHE A 87 -15.25 0.07 -8.37
CA PHE A 87 -15.38 0.12 -6.91
C PHE A 87 -15.31 1.56 -6.40
N TRP A 88 -14.29 2.32 -6.82
CA TRP A 88 -14.09 3.67 -6.29
C TRP A 88 -15.14 4.66 -6.75
N MET A 89 -15.69 4.52 -7.96
CA MET A 89 -16.83 5.33 -8.41
C MET A 89 -18.08 5.10 -7.56
N GLN A 90 -18.29 3.89 -7.05
CA GLN A 90 -19.39 3.61 -6.12
C GLN A 90 -19.14 4.25 -4.76
N GLU A 91 -17.92 4.17 -4.22
CA GLU A 91 -17.56 4.81 -2.95
C GLU A 91 -17.64 6.34 -3.02
N ILE A 92 -17.18 6.95 -4.11
CA ILE A 92 -17.30 8.40 -4.35
C ILE A 92 -18.77 8.82 -4.35
N ARG A 93 -19.65 8.07 -5.04
CA ARG A 93 -21.09 8.35 -5.06
C ARG A 93 -21.70 8.19 -3.67
N ARG A 94 -21.32 7.15 -2.93
CA ARG A 94 -21.80 6.91 -1.56
C ARG A 94 -21.45 8.08 -0.65
N ILE A 95 -20.20 8.52 -0.64
CA ILE A 95 -19.74 9.64 0.20
C ILE A 95 -20.41 10.96 -0.22
N ALA A 96 -20.57 11.21 -1.53
CA ALA A 96 -21.26 12.39 -2.03
C ALA A 96 -22.75 12.43 -1.62
N LEU A 97 -23.42 11.27 -1.55
CA LEU A 97 -24.80 11.16 -1.05
C LEU A 97 -24.90 11.37 0.47
N GLU A 98 -23.90 10.90 1.23
CA GLU A 98 -23.82 11.11 2.68
C GLU A 98 -23.51 12.58 3.03
N LYS A 99 -22.80 13.30 2.15
CA LYS A 99 -22.39 14.69 2.34
C LYS A 99 -22.85 15.58 1.16
N PRO A 100 -24.16 15.83 0.99
CA PRO A 100 -24.70 16.52 -0.19
C PRO A 100 -24.27 17.99 -0.34
N LYS A 101 -23.68 18.58 0.71
CA LYS A 101 -23.15 19.95 0.72
C LYS A 101 -21.62 20.02 0.64
N ALA A 102 -20.94 18.88 0.66
CA ALA A 102 -19.49 18.86 0.59
C ALA A 102 -19.04 19.32 -0.80
N SER A 103 -17.97 20.11 -0.81
CA SER A 103 -17.22 20.46 -1.99
C SER A 103 -16.51 19.24 -2.58
N VAL A 104 -16.13 19.32 -3.85
CA VAL A 104 -15.29 18.28 -4.51
C VAL A 104 -14.01 18.02 -3.71
N GLU A 105 -13.48 19.08 -3.12
CA GLU A 105 -12.28 19.12 -2.30
C GLU A 105 -12.39 18.32 -1.00
N GLU A 106 -13.54 18.37 -0.33
CA GLU A 106 -13.84 17.57 0.85
C GLU A 106 -14.08 16.10 0.50
N ILE A 107 -14.83 15.84 -0.58
CA ILE A 107 -15.07 14.48 -1.07
C ILE A 107 -13.75 13.79 -1.47
N TYR A 108 -12.86 14.52 -2.17
CA TYR A 108 -11.52 14.05 -2.50
C TYR A 108 -10.75 13.65 -1.25
N TRP A 109 -10.77 14.50 -0.21
CA TRP A 109 -10.03 14.23 1.03
C TRP A 109 -10.59 13.02 1.79
N ASP A 110 -11.92 12.86 1.83
CA ASP A 110 -12.55 11.68 2.40
C ASP A 110 -12.12 10.39 1.67
N ILE A 111 -12.07 10.42 0.34
CA ILE A 111 -11.59 9.30 -0.48
C ILE A 111 -10.12 9.03 -0.22
N TYR A 112 -9.29 10.07 -0.17
CA TYR A 112 -7.87 9.95 0.15
C TYR A 112 -7.68 9.22 1.49
N LEU A 113 -8.36 9.67 2.54
CA LEU A 113 -8.31 9.04 3.86
C LEU A 113 -8.85 7.61 3.85
N ASP A 114 -9.89 7.32 3.05
CA ASP A 114 -10.45 5.97 2.94
C ASP A 114 -9.46 4.99 2.28
N VAL A 115 -8.75 5.43 1.23
CA VAL A 115 -7.68 4.65 0.61
C VAL A 115 -6.55 4.37 1.61
N VAL A 116 -6.10 5.37 2.36
CA VAL A 116 -5.08 5.21 3.42
C VAL A 116 -5.55 4.21 4.48
N ARG A 117 -6.79 4.38 4.98
CA ARG A 117 -7.39 3.52 6.01
C ARG A 117 -7.49 2.07 5.56
N ARG A 118 -7.94 1.81 4.34
CA ARG A 118 -8.03 0.46 3.76
C ARG A 118 -6.64 -0.14 3.55
N GLY A 119 -5.68 0.66 3.09
CA GLY A 119 -4.29 0.22 2.96
C GLY A 119 -3.67 -0.16 4.32
N ALA A 120 -3.88 0.67 5.34
CA ALA A 120 -3.43 0.40 6.70
C ALA A 120 -4.06 -0.87 7.26
N ALA A 121 -5.35 -1.11 6.99
CA ALA A 121 -6.03 -2.32 7.42
C ALA A 121 -5.39 -3.60 6.84
N MET A 122 -4.85 -3.56 5.61
CA MET A 122 -4.18 -4.73 5.00
C MET A 122 -2.87 -5.11 5.70
N ILE A 123 -2.16 -4.16 6.29
CA ILE A 123 -0.86 -4.40 6.95
C ILE A 123 -0.92 -4.28 8.47
N ARG A 124 -2.10 -4.02 9.03
CA ARG A 124 -2.34 -3.92 10.47
C ARG A 124 -1.83 -5.13 11.28
N PRO A 125 -1.97 -6.39 10.81
CA PRO A 125 -1.40 -7.53 11.52
C PRO A 125 0.13 -7.44 11.71
N VAL A 126 0.85 -6.80 10.78
CA VAL A 126 2.29 -6.55 10.90
C VAL A 126 2.57 -5.56 12.04
N TRP A 127 1.77 -4.50 12.13
CA TRP A 127 1.87 -3.53 13.22
C TRP A 127 1.60 -4.16 14.58
N GLU A 128 0.53 -4.94 14.68
CA GLU A 128 0.15 -5.62 15.93
C GLU A 128 1.23 -6.63 16.37
N LYS A 129 1.70 -7.47 15.43
CA LYS A 129 2.70 -8.51 15.72
C LYS A 129 4.08 -7.94 16.08
N SER A 130 4.43 -6.79 15.50
CA SER A 130 5.70 -6.11 15.75
C SER A 130 5.65 -5.13 16.92
N HIS A 131 4.54 -5.07 17.66
CA HIS A 131 4.31 -4.10 18.75
C HIS A 131 4.54 -2.65 18.30
N GLY A 132 4.08 -2.33 17.09
CA GLY A 132 4.16 -1.01 16.49
C GLY A 132 5.50 -0.64 15.86
N LYS A 133 6.48 -1.56 15.81
CA LYS A 133 7.76 -1.31 15.13
C LYS A 133 7.61 -1.22 13.61
N TYR A 134 6.75 -2.06 13.02
CA TYR A 134 6.54 -2.18 11.57
C TYR A 134 5.05 -2.05 11.21
N GLY A 135 4.68 -2.21 9.95
CA GLY A 135 3.30 -2.15 9.49
C GLY A 135 2.73 -0.72 9.46
N LEU A 136 3.60 0.29 9.37
CA LEU A 136 3.20 1.69 9.28
C LEU A 136 2.83 2.06 7.84
N VAL A 137 1.84 2.94 7.72
CA VAL A 137 1.48 3.63 6.47
C VAL A 137 1.85 5.09 6.65
N SER A 138 2.76 5.59 5.82
CA SER A 138 3.07 7.01 5.74
C SER A 138 2.21 7.66 4.65
N GLY A 139 1.19 8.41 5.05
CA GLY A 139 0.39 9.24 4.14
C GLY A 139 0.79 10.72 4.26
N GLN A 140 0.81 11.44 3.14
CA GLN A 140 0.99 12.88 3.14
C GLN A 140 -0.24 13.59 3.69
N VAL A 141 -0.04 14.72 4.37
CA VAL A 141 -1.13 15.65 4.70
C VAL A 141 -1.64 16.31 3.43
N ASP A 142 -2.76 17.01 3.54
CA ASP A 142 -3.34 17.73 2.43
C ASP A 142 -2.41 18.87 1.96
N PRO A 143 -1.90 18.81 0.71
CA PRO A 143 -0.92 19.77 0.22
C PRO A 143 -1.47 21.20 0.06
N ARG A 144 -2.79 21.41 0.20
CA ARG A 144 -3.39 22.75 0.21
C ARG A 144 -3.06 23.54 1.47
N TYR A 145 -2.68 22.85 2.55
CA TYR A 145 -2.42 23.43 3.86
C TYR A 145 -0.93 23.35 4.27
N VAL A 146 0.00 23.37 3.31
CA VAL A 146 1.46 23.22 3.58
C VAL A 146 2.06 24.24 4.55
N ALA A 147 1.43 25.41 4.69
CA ALA A 147 1.85 26.48 5.59
C ALA A 147 0.87 26.70 6.74
N ASP A 148 -0.14 25.83 6.85
CA ASP A 148 -1.05 25.80 8.00
C ASP A 148 -0.43 24.90 9.07
N TYR A 149 -0.22 25.47 10.26
CA TYR A 149 0.46 24.78 11.37
C TYR A 149 -0.52 24.39 12.49
N ASP A 150 -1.79 24.80 12.37
CA ASP A 150 -2.88 24.46 13.30
C ASP A 150 -3.55 23.13 12.92
#